data_AF-A0A261C9L8-F1
#
_entry.id   AF-A0A261C9L8-F1
#
_cell.length_a   1.000
_cell.length_b   1.000
_cell.length_c   1.000
_cell.angle_alpha   90.00
_cell.angle_beta   90.00
_cell.angle_gamma   90.00
#
_symmetry.space_group_name_H-M   'P 1'
#
loop_
_entity.id
_entity.type
_entity.pdbx_description
1 polymer ?
#
loop_
_entity_poly.entity_id
_entity_poly.type
_entity_poly.pdbx_seq_one_letter_code
_entity_poly.pdbx_strand_id
1 'polypeptide(L)'
;KKEEDEKKKKEEAEKKKKQEGDEEKKKIEEEMKKNESQRNGPKPHLTIEPSGNLIFKAESTSQTRVTFKNVHTKKIMFKIKFSDNAYQSNPVFGTIEPGKTVDIVVTHNKSPHKEAKMVIVNSNFVGEMDLAKSFKSVRPTGGQITVKLVAN
;
A
#
# COMPACT_ATOMS: atom_id res chain seq x y z
N LYS A 1 -23.42 43.16 -30.27
CA LYS A 1 -23.31 41.71 -30.56
C LYS A 1 -21.97 41.06 -30.17
N LYS A 2 -20.85 41.79 -30.00
CA LYS A 2 -19.55 41.21 -29.56
C LYS A 2 -19.41 41.03 -28.04
N GLU A 3 -20.03 41.89 -27.22
CA GLU A 3 -19.87 41.84 -25.75
C GLU A 3 -20.65 40.72 -25.05
N GLU A 4 -21.76 40.26 -25.64
CA GLU A 4 -22.59 39.20 -25.05
C GLU A 4 -21.96 37.81 -25.16
N ASP A 5 -21.17 37.59 -26.22
CA ASP A 5 -20.49 36.32 -26.50
C ASP A 5 -19.29 36.10 -25.56
N GLU A 6 -18.58 37.19 -25.21
CA GLU A 6 -17.41 37.14 -24.32
C GLU A 6 -17.81 36.86 -22.85
N LYS A 7 -19.00 37.33 -22.45
CA LYS A 7 -19.53 37.11 -21.10
C LYS A 7 -19.96 35.65 -20.88
N LYS A 8 -20.61 35.02 -21.89
CA LYS A 8 -20.95 33.59 -21.86
C LYS A 8 -19.71 32.70 -21.78
N LYS A 9 -18.64 33.04 -22.52
CA LYS A 9 -17.41 32.25 -22.54
C LYS A 9 -16.66 32.26 -21.20
N LYS A 10 -16.72 33.38 -20.45
CA LYS A 10 -16.16 33.47 -19.08
C LYS A 10 -16.95 32.64 -18.06
N GLU A 11 -18.28 32.66 -18.11
CA GLU A 11 -19.10 31.85 -17.18
C GLU A 11 -18.94 30.34 -17.40
N GLU A 12 -18.74 29.89 -18.65
CA GLU A 12 -18.53 28.47 -18.96
C GLU A 12 -17.16 27.97 -18.48
N ALA A 13 -16.12 28.80 -18.59
CA ALA A 13 -14.77 28.49 -18.11
C ALA A 13 -14.71 28.41 -16.57
N GLU A 14 -15.45 29.26 -15.86
CA GLU A 14 -15.48 29.26 -14.40
C GLU A 14 -16.25 28.05 -13.83
N LYS A 15 -17.31 27.60 -14.52
CA LYS A 15 -18.03 26.36 -14.17
C LYS A 15 -17.18 25.11 -14.34
N LYS A 16 -16.39 25.01 -15.43
CA LYS A 16 -15.48 23.87 -15.65
C LYS A 16 -14.40 23.78 -14.58
N LYS A 17 -13.77 24.91 -14.21
CA LYS A 17 -12.76 24.94 -13.13
C LYS A 17 -13.30 24.54 -11.76
N LYS A 18 -14.56 24.91 -11.45
CA LYS A 18 -15.20 24.49 -10.20
C LYS A 18 -15.54 23.00 -10.18
N GLN A 19 -15.95 22.42 -11.31
CA GLN A 19 -16.22 20.97 -11.40
C GLN A 19 -14.94 20.13 -11.26
N GLU A 20 -13.84 20.53 -11.90
CA GLU A 20 -12.56 19.81 -11.79
C GLU A 20 -12.01 19.83 -10.35
N GLY A 21 -12.09 20.97 -9.66
CA GLY A 21 -11.64 21.09 -8.26
C GLY A 21 -12.47 20.30 -7.25
N ASP A 22 -13.77 20.10 -7.52
CA ASP A 22 -14.68 19.31 -6.66
C ASP A 22 -14.48 17.80 -6.88
N GLU A 23 -14.24 17.35 -8.12
CA GLU A 23 -13.87 15.96 -8.43
C GLU A 23 -12.50 15.58 -7.87
N GLU A 24 -11.51 16.49 -7.93
CA GLU A 24 -10.19 16.25 -7.38
C GLU A 24 -10.23 16.19 -5.84
N LYS A 25 -10.99 17.07 -5.19
CA LYS A 25 -11.25 16.97 -3.75
C LYS A 25 -11.97 15.68 -3.38
N LYS A 26 -12.99 15.24 -4.12
CA LYS A 26 -13.68 13.96 -3.88
C LYS A 26 -12.75 12.76 -4.05
N LYS A 27 -11.85 12.76 -5.03
CA LYS A 27 -10.85 11.69 -5.20
C LYS A 27 -9.85 11.65 -4.06
N ILE A 28 -9.39 12.82 -3.59
CA ILE A 28 -8.50 12.92 -2.42
C ILE A 28 -9.23 12.47 -1.15
N GLU A 29 -10.50 12.85 -0.98
CA GLU A 29 -11.32 12.43 0.16
C GLU A 29 -11.67 10.93 0.12
N GLU A 30 -11.86 10.34 -1.07
CA GLU A 30 -12.03 8.90 -1.25
C GLU A 30 -10.72 8.13 -1.08
N GLU A 31 -9.57 8.67 -1.48
CA GLU A 31 -8.26 8.08 -1.17
C GLU A 31 -7.95 8.17 0.32
N MET A 32 -8.26 9.29 0.98
CA MET A 32 -8.15 9.45 2.44
C MET A 32 -9.12 8.52 3.17
N LYS A 33 -10.39 8.43 2.74
CA LYS A 33 -11.37 7.50 3.32
C LYS A 33 -11.03 6.04 3.02
N LYS A 34 -10.38 5.70 1.90
CA LYS A 34 -9.85 4.34 1.66
C LYS A 34 -8.68 4.01 2.58
N ASN A 35 -7.80 4.96 2.84
CA ASN A 35 -6.70 4.79 3.79
C ASN A 35 -7.21 4.69 5.24
N GLU A 36 -8.30 5.40 5.56
CA GLU A 36 -8.91 5.37 6.89
C GLU A 36 -9.84 4.16 7.08
N SER A 37 -10.52 3.68 6.04
CA SER A 37 -11.37 2.48 6.09
C SER A 37 -10.57 1.18 6.25
N GLN A 38 -9.26 1.19 6.01
CA GLN A 38 -8.38 0.09 6.42
C GLN A 38 -8.14 0.03 7.94
N ARG A 39 -8.55 1.05 8.71
CA ARG A 39 -8.46 1.04 10.19
C ARG A 39 -9.66 0.36 10.89
N ASN A 40 -10.76 0.10 10.18
CA ASN A 40 -11.97 -0.51 10.76
C ASN A 40 -12.18 -2.00 10.40
N GLY A 41 -11.15 -2.67 9.88
CA GLY A 41 -11.08 -4.13 9.88
C GLY A 41 -10.58 -4.68 11.23
N PRO A 42 -10.65 -6.00 11.48
CA PRO A 42 -10.02 -6.61 12.64
C PRO A 42 -8.57 -6.11 12.75
N LYS A 43 -8.20 -5.59 13.93
CA LYS A 43 -6.92 -4.90 14.18
C LYS A 43 -5.78 -5.69 13.54
N PRO A 44 -4.99 -5.09 12.62
CA PRO A 44 -3.90 -5.82 12.00
C PRO A 44 -2.93 -6.27 13.08
N HIS A 45 -2.51 -7.53 13.05
CA HIS A 45 -1.52 -8.06 14.01
C HIS A 45 -0.13 -7.40 13.85
N LEU A 46 0.04 -6.58 12.82
CA LEU A 46 1.30 -6.02 12.39
C LEU A 46 1.16 -4.53 12.06
N THR A 47 2.21 -3.78 12.30
CA THR A 47 2.38 -2.38 11.87
C THR A 47 3.62 -2.27 11.00
N ILE A 48 3.64 -1.29 10.10
CA ILE A 48 4.68 -1.15 9.06
C ILE A 48 5.22 0.27 9.10
N GLU A 49 6.55 0.38 9.07
CA GLU A 49 7.27 1.65 8.95
C GLU A 49 8.24 1.59 7.76
N PRO A 50 8.30 2.63 6.89
CA PRO A 50 7.51 3.85 6.94
C PRO A 50 6.04 3.59 6.63
N SER A 51 5.16 4.27 7.36
CA SER A 51 3.72 4.25 7.11
C SER A 51 3.38 5.19 5.94
N GLY A 52 2.98 4.62 4.79
CA GLY A 52 2.60 5.40 3.62
C GLY A 52 3.05 4.79 2.30
N ASN A 53 3.09 5.62 1.26
CA ASN A 53 3.48 5.19 -0.08
C ASN A 53 5.01 5.06 -0.18
N LEU A 54 5.48 4.00 -0.82
CA LEU A 54 6.90 3.84 -1.13
C LEU A 54 7.16 4.33 -2.56
N ILE A 55 8.07 5.29 -2.70
CA ILE A 55 8.41 5.91 -3.97
C ILE A 55 9.77 5.38 -4.44
N PHE A 56 9.82 4.91 -5.67
CA PHE A 56 11.01 4.36 -6.31
C PHE A 56 11.29 5.10 -7.61
N LYS A 57 12.56 5.09 -8.03
CA LYS A 57 12.97 5.62 -9.33
C LYS A 57 12.73 4.57 -10.41
N ALA A 58 11.88 4.86 -11.38
CA ALA A 58 11.50 3.98 -12.48
C ALA A 58 12.71 3.48 -13.28
N GLU A 59 13.65 4.38 -13.58
CA GLU A 59 14.79 4.09 -14.45
C GLU A 59 15.95 3.33 -13.79
N SER A 60 15.89 3.09 -12.48
CA SER A 60 17.00 2.50 -11.72
C SER A 60 16.55 1.43 -10.73
N THR A 61 17.40 0.44 -10.51
CA THR A 61 17.22 -0.49 -9.40
C THR A 61 17.46 0.23 -8.09
N SER A 62 16.50 0.14 -7.17
CA SER A 62 16.57 0.79 -5.85
C SER A 62 16.08 -0.16 -4.76
N GLN A 63 16.59 0.04 -3.55
CA GLN A 63 16.21 -0.76 -2.39
C GLN A 63 15.69 0.17 -1.29
N THR A 64 14.66 -0.27 -0.58
CA THR A 64 14.10 0.44 0.57
C THR A 64 13.88 -0.55 1.70
N ARG A 65 14.25 -0.15 2.92
CA ARG A 65 14.03 -0.94 4.12
C ARG A 65 12.65 -0.60 4.69
N VAL A 66 11.88 -1.64 4.98
CA VAL A 66 10.56 -1.54 5.59
C VAL A 66 10.57 -2.37 6.87
N THR A 67 10.28 -1.74 7.99
CA THR A 67 10.27 -2.37 9.31
C THR A 67 8.85 -2.84 9.64
N PHE A 68 8.72 -4.13 9.91
CA PHE A 68 7.47 -4.77 10.30
C PHE A 68 7.50 -5.00 11.81
N LYS A 69 6.50 -4.51 12.54
CA LYS A 69 6.39 -4.67 14.00
C LYS A 69 5.18 -5.51 14.35
N ASN A 70 5.40 -6.61 15.08
CA ASN A 70 4.32 -7.42 15.63
C ASN A 70 3.71 -6.73 16.84
N VAL A 71 2.46 -6.29 16.71
CA VAL A 71 1.67 -5.66 17.78
C VAL A 71 0.71 -6.64 18.44
N HIS A 72 0.71 -7.90 18.02
CA HIS A 72 -0.10 -8.97 18.57
C HIS A 72 0.61 -9.70 19.72
N THR A 73 -0.17 -10.35 20.58
CA THR A 73 0.33 -11.05 21.78
C THR A 73 0.96 -12.41 21.48
N LYS A 74 0.74 -12.94 20.27
CA LYS A 74 1.27 -14.22 19.79
C LYS A 74 2.26 -14.03 18.65
N LYS A 75 3.16 -15.00 18.48
CA LYS A 75 4.03 -15.09 17.31
C LYS A 75 3.19 -15.16 16.05
N ILE A 76 3.53 -14.33 15.07
CA ILE A 76 2.84 -14.28 13.78
C ILE A 76 3.79 -14.67 12.66
N MET A 77 3.23 -15.18 11.59
CA MET A 77 3.87 -15.36 10.30
C MET A 77 3.32 -14.33 9.31
N PHE A 78 4.14 -13.91 8.37
CA PHE A 78 3.74 -13.01 7.29
C PHE A 78 4.20 -13.52 5.92
N LYS A 79 3.46 -13.11 4.89
CA LYS A 79 3.78 -13.30 3.47
C LYS A 79 3.59 -11.96 2.76
N ILE A 80 4.59 -11.58 1.97
CA ILE A 80 4.54 -10.39 1.13
C ILE A 80 4.18 -10.82 -0.30
N LYS A 81 3.28 -10.06 -0.93
CA LYS A 81 2.91 -10.21 -2.33
C LYS A 81 2.97 -8.84 -3.00
N PHE A 82 3.43 -8.80 -4.23
CA PHE A 82 3.42 -7.58 -5.04
C PHE A 82 2.41 -7.75 -6.17
N SER A 83 1.77 -6.66 -6.57
CA SER A 83 0.91 -6.63 -7.76
C SER A 83 1.70 -6.56 -9.07
N ASP A 84 2.99 -6.27 -9.00
CA ASP A 84 3.89 -6.14 -10.13
C ASP A 84 5.20 -6.91 -9.86
N ASN A 85 5.76 -7.52 -10.90
CA ASN A 85 6.95 -8.35 -10.82
C ASN A 85 8.25 -7.51 -10.78
N ALA A 86 8.17 -6.20 -11.04
CA ALA A 86 9.29 -5.28 -10.89
C ALA A 86 9.78 -5.19 -9.43
N TYR A 87 8.94 -5.56 -8.47
CA TYR A 87 9.23 -5.48 -7.04
C TYR A 87 9.46 -6.85 -6.42
N GLN A 88 10.45 -6.92 -5.53
CA GLN A 88 10.79 -8.12 -4.77
C GLN A 88 11.07 -7.73 -3.31
N SER A 89 10.87 -8.65 -2.38
CA SER A 89 11.21 -8.46 -0.97
C SER A 89 12.13 -9.55 -0.47
N ASN A 90 13.05 -9.21 0.43
CA ASN A 90 13.84 -10.16 1.17
C ASN A 90 13.75 -9.87 2.68
N PRO A 91 13.21 -10.79 3.50
CA PRO A 91 12.56 -12.06 3.12
C PRO A 91 11.12 -11.90 2.57
N VAL A 92 10.64 -12.86 1.77
CA VAL A 92 9.23 -12.91 1.27
C VAL A 92 8.27 -13.49 2.31
N PHE A 93 8.77 -14.47 3.08
CA PHE A 93 8.05 -15.12 4.17
C PHE A 93 8.89 -14.98 5.43
N GLY A 94 8.22 -14.79 6.56
CA GLY A 94 8.92 -14.76 7.83
C GLY A 94 8.00 -14.94 9.01
N THR A 95 8.61 -14.97 10.19
CA THR A 95 7.90 -14.95 11.47
C THR A 95 8.40 -13.81 12.32
N ILE A 96 7.54 -13.30 13.19
CA ILE A 96 7.87 -12.19 14.09
C ILE A 96 7.32 -12.54 15.47
N GLU A 97 8.20 -12.59 16.45
CA GLU A 97 7.83 -12.80 17.85
C GLU A 97 6.97 -11.65 18.39
N PRO A 98 6.15 -11.87 19.43
CA PRO A 98 5.36 -10.80 20.05
C PRO A 98 6.21 -9.60 20.45
N GLY A 99 5.79 -8.40 20.06
CA GLY A 99 6.49 -7.14 20.40
C GLY A 99 7.83 -6.92 19.68
N LYS A 100 8.27 -7.84 18.82
CA LYS A 100 9.50 -7.70 18.04
C LYS A 100 9.25 -7.04 16.69
N THR A 101 10.36 -6.58 16.09
CA THR A 101 10.41 -6.00 14.76
C THR A 101 11.29 -6.87 13.85
N VAL A 102 10.98 -6.85 12.56
CA VAL A 102 11.83 -7.41 11.51
C VAL A 102 11.97 -6.40 10.39
N ASP A 103 13.12 -6.35 9.77
CA ASP A 103 13.38 -5.49 8.64
C ASP A 103 13.34 -6.26 7.35
N ILE A 104 12.56 -5.74 6.41
CA ILE A 104 12.37 -6.30 5.09
C ILE A 104 13.00 -5.35 4.09
N VAL A 105 13.85 -5.87 3.22
CA VAL A 105 14.39 -5.09 2.10
C VAL A 105 13.47 -5.28 0.90
N VAL A 106 12.85 -4.20 0.44
CA VAL A 106 12.08 -4.16 -0.80
C VAL A 106 12.96 -3.63 -1.90
N THR A 107 13.20 -4.43 -2.93
CA THR A 107 13.95 -4.08 -4.14
C THR A 107 12.98 -3.77 -5.27
N HIS A 108 13.12 -2.59 -5.85
CA HIS A 108 12.51 -2.22 -7.12
C HIS A 108 13.56 -2.38 -8.22
N ASN A 109 13.22 -3.12 -9.28
CA ASN A 109 14.02 -3.20 -10.51
C ASN A 109 13.49 -2.18 -11.54
N LYS A 110 14.35 -1.78 -12.48
CA LYS A 110 13.98 -0.87 -13.57
C LYS A 110 12.64 -1.28 -14.21
N SER A 111 11.67 -0.38 -14.22
CA SER A 111 10.34 -0.62 -14.77
C SER A 111 9.73 0.69 -15.31
N PRO A 112 8.69 0.63 -16.17
CA PRO A 112 7.98 1.83 -16.60
C PRO A 112 7.33 2.56 -15.43
N HIS A 113 7.09 3.87 -15.57
CA HIS A 113 6.35 4.65 -14.58
C HIS A 113 4.98 4.04 -14.35
N LYS A 114 4.78 3.46 -13.16
CA LYS A 114 3.59 2.68 -12.85
C LYS A 114 3.38 2.59 -11.35
N GLU A 115 2.10 2.59 -10.98
CA GLU A 115 1.68 2.29 -9.61
C GLU A 115 1.51 0.79 -9.40
N ALA A 116 2.04 0.29 -8.29
CA ALA A 116 1.89 -1.08 -7.83
C ALA A 116 1.44 -1.10 -6.36
N LYS A 117 1.14 -2.30 -5.85
CA LYS A 117 0.68 -2.52 -4.48
C LYS A 117 1.49 -3.65 -3.86
N MET A 118 2.01 -3.43 -2.67
CA MET A 118 2.53 -4.46 -1.79
C MET A 118 1.43 -4.88 -0.82
N VAL A 119 1.07 -6.14 -0.84
CA VAL A 119 0.07 -6.77 0.02
C VAL A 119 0.76 -7.67 1.02
N ILE A 120 0.51 -7.42 2.30
CA ILE A 120 1.05 -8.19 3.41
C ILE A 120 -0.07 -8.99 4.04
N VAL A 121 0.09 -10.30 3.96
CA VAL A 121 -0.84 -11.27 4.54
C VAL A 121 -0.20 -11.81 5.80
N ASN A 122 -0.87 -11.67 6.94
CA ASN A 122 -0.38 -12.08 8.25
C ASN A 122 -1.34 -13.07 8.91
N SER A 123 -0.76 -14.03 9.63
CA SER A 123 -1.53 -15.00 10.42
C SER A 123 -0.77 -15.41 11.68
N ASN A 124 -1.48 -15.98 12.65
CA ASN A 124 -0.88 -16.62 13.80
C ASN A 124 0.04 -17.76 13.35
N PHE A 125 1.20 -17.86 14.00
CA PHE A 125 2.14 -18.94 13.73
C PHE A 125 1.54 -20.29 14.16
N VAL A 126 1.64 -21.29 13.29
CA VAL A 126 1.00 -22.62 13.44
C VAL A 126 2.00 -23.75 13.77
N GLY A 127 3.24 -23.44 14.14
CA GLY A 127 4.28 -24.42 14.51
C GLY A 127 5.35 -24.61 13.44
N GLU A 128 6.17 -25.66 13.56
CA GLU A 128 7.38 -25.91 12.74
C GLU A 128 7.13 -26.32 11.28
N MET A 129 5.94 -26.10 10.75
CA MET A 129 5.67 -26.35 9.35
C MET A 129 6.28 -25.25 8.48
N ASP A 130 6.74 -25.60 7.28
CA ASP A 130 7.20 -24.62 6.29
C ASP A 130 6.19 -23.47 6.12
N LEU A 131 6.68 -22.23 6.13
CA LEU A 131 5.81 -21.05 6.09
C LEU A 131 5.00 -20.99 4.80
N ALA A 132 5.59 -21.38 3.67
CA ALA A 132 4.91 -21.36 2.38
C ALA A 132 3.77 -22.38 2.33
N LYS A 133 3.96 -23.57 2.93
CA LYS A 133 2.90 -24.57 3.13
C LYS A 133 1.83 -24.07 4.08
N SER A 134 2.24 -23.49 5.21
CA SER A 134 1.33 -22.95 6.23
C SER A 134 0.38 -21.90 5.63
N PHE A 135 0.87 -21.00 4.78
CA PHE A 135 0.03 -20.00 4.10
C PHE A 135 -0.93 -20.56 3.04
N LYS A 136 -0.77 -21.81 2.61
CA LYS A 136 -1.75 -22.49 1.74
C LYS A 136 -2.88 -23.12 2.54
N SER A 137 -2.57 -23.61 3.74
CA SER A 137 -3.51 -24.35 4.58
C SER A 137 -4.27 -23.46 5.58
N VAL A 138 -3.67 -22.35 5.99
CA VAL A 138 -4.20 -21.49 7.07
C VAL A 138 -4.88 -20.26 6.49
N ARG A 139 -6.09 -19.96 6.98
CA ARG A 139 -6.76 -18.69 6.69
C ARG A 139 -6.00 -17.54 7.36
N PRO A 140 -5.78 -16.41 6.68
CA PRO A 140 -5.20 -15.22 7.30
C PRO A 140 -6.04 -14.80 8.50
N THR A 141 -5.41 -14.69 9.66
CA THR A 141 -6.07 -14.30 10.92
C THR A 141 -5.88 -12.82 11.23
N GLY A 142 -4.84 -12.19 10.68
CA GLY A 142 -4.64 -10.75 10.78
C GLY A 142 -5.28 -10.01 9.61
N GLY A 143 -5.66 -8.75 9.85
CA GLY A 143 -6.07 -7.84 8.79
C GLY A 143 -4.97 -7.63 7.75
N GLN A 144 -5.31 -7.81 6.48
CA GLN A 144 -4.39 -7.61 5.36
C GLN A 144 -3.96 -6.15 5.27
N ILE A 145 -2.66 -5.91 5.18
CA ILE A 145 -2.10 -4.56 5.03
C ILE A 145 -1.70 -4.36 3.58
N THR A 146 -2.05 -3.21 3.00
CA THR A 146 -1.68 -2.88 1.61
C THR A 146 -0.93 -1.56 1.60
N VAL A 147 0.22 -1.54 0.92
CA VAL A 147 1.10 -0.38 0.78
C VAL A 147 1.20 -0.05 -0.71
N LYS A 148 0.96 1.22 -1.08
CA LYS A 148 1.10 1.68 -2.47
C LYS A 148 2.59 1.84 -2.80
N LEU A 149 3.00 1.32 -3.94
CA LEU A 149 4.34 1.48 -4.49
C LEU A 149 4.23 2.32 -5.76
N VAL A 150 5.07 3.33 -5.89
CA VAL A 150 5.02 4.27 -7.01
C VAL A 150 6.40 4.32 -7.65
N ALA A 151 6.52 3.87 -8.90
CA ALA A 151 7.71 4.06 -9.71
C ALA A 151 7.58 5.36 -10.52
N ASN A 152 8.44 6.34 -10.22
CA ASN A 152 8.46 7.67 -10.81
C ASN A 152 9.79 8.00 -11.49
#